data_AF-A0A165K8P8-F1
#
_entry.id   AF-A0A165K8P8-F1
#
_cell.length_a   1.000
_cell.length_b   1.000
_cell.length_c   1.000
_cell.angle_alpha   90.00
_cell.angle_beta   90.00
_cell.angle_gamma   90.00
#
_symmetry.space_group_name_H-M   'P 1'
#
loop_
_entity.id
_entity.type
_entity.pdbx_description
1 polymer ?
#
loop_
_entity_poly.entity_id
_entity_poly.type
_entity_poly.pdbx_seq_one_letter_code
_entity_poly.pdbx_strand_id
1 'polypeptide(L)'
;MKVAIRADAWPTMGSGHIMRCLCLADALRVRGARVTFLCRSLPPHLANAITAGGHSLRTLPLLTTDDAPQNNWPEDRQTKDAHATCEALEGFVPDWLVVDHYGLGREWENVLRPVVRRLMVIDDLARPHNCDLLLDINLQAQPQTRYEGRVPTTTQLLLGPHFALLRPEFRAARKKMHPRTGAVQRLLVFMGGMDAGNATGTVLQAIALTAQRGLALDIVIGTSHPAREAVTAFCAAWPLAKCHVQTDQMAALLARCDLAIGAGGGATWERCCLGVPTLALALADNQRTQLGALAAAGLAYVPNDPLPEAARLSSHLLALLDNNSLREAMSKAGMALVDGQGAQRVSSAMLAGLVRLRPAAPSDSARVFEWRNAPRVREMSLDNTEIAKPLHKRWFEQVLAASDQVLLIGEDDEGPAGVVRFDLSEDSATISIYLAQERFGQGLGSSLLRAAEHWLATSHPEILWVHAQVRAVNTASLRLFEQGGYRLDFYHFSRKIQA
;
A
#
# COMPACT_ATOMS: atom_id res chain seq x y z
N MET A 1 1.75 -14.60 12.33
CA MET A 1 2.90 -14.01 11.60
C MET A 1 3.70 -13.05 12.49
N LYS A 2 5.03 -13.12 12.42
CA LYS A 2 6.01 -12.27 13.08
C LYS A 2 6.71 -11.37 12.05
N VAL A 3 6.71 -10.05 12.23
CA VAL A 3 7.31 -9.10 11.29
C VAL A 3 8.29 -8.19 12.01
N ALA A 4 9.49 -8.05 11.46
CA ALA A 4 10.45 -7.02 11.85
C ALA A 4 10.42 -5.89 10.82
N ILE A 5 10.55 -4.64 11.26
CA ILE A 5 10.66 -3.47 10.38
C ILE A 5 11.92 -2.69 10.75
N ARG A 6 12.90 -2.63 9.83
CA ARG A 6 14.09 -1.79 9.93
C ARG A 6 13.84 -0.47 9.20
N ALA A 7 13.66 0.60 9.96
CA ALA A 7 13.50 1.96 9.46
C ALA A 7 13.99 2.97 10.50
N ASP A 8 14.38 4.16 10.06
CA ASP A 8 14.83 5.26 10.92
C ASP A 8 14.10 6.55 10.57
N ALA A 9 14.14 7.50 11.50
CA ALA A 9 13.78 8.89 11.24
C ALA A 9 14.81 9.79 11.89
N TRP A 10 15.42 10.68 11.10
CA TRP A 10 16.28 11.74 11.63
C TRP A 10 15.53 13.06 11.68
N PRO A 11 15.86 13.96 12.63
CA PRO A 11 15.35 15.33 12.61
C PRO A 11 15.52 16.02 11.25
N THR A 12 16.59 15.73 10.51
CA THR A 12 16.89 16.34 9.21
C THR A 12 16.28 15.58 8.02
N MET A 13 16.03 14.26 8.13
CA MET A 13 15.46 13.43 7.06
C MET A 13 13.92 13.43 7.08
N GLY A 14 13.31 13.75 8.22
CA GLY A 14 11.87 13.75 8.43
C GLY A 14 11.33 12.38 8.87
N SER A 15 10.00 12.28 9.00
CA SER A 15 9.29 11.13 9.57
C SER A 15 8.71 10.16 8.52
N GLY A 16 8.94 10.40 7.23
CA GLY A 16 8.25 9.73 6.13
C GLY A 16 8.37 8.20 6.15
N HIS A 17 9.57 7.67 6.39
CA HIS A 17 9.85 6.23 6.47
C HIS A 17 9.06 5.58 7.61
N ILE A 18 9.21 6.11 8.83
CA ILE A 18 8.49 5.59 10.00
C ILE A 18 6.97 5.67 9.83
N MET A 19 6.43 6.78 9.31
CA MET A 19 4.98 6.94 9.17
C MET A 19 4.37 5.95 8.18
N ARG A 20 5.01 5.70 7.03
CA ARG A 20 4.50 4.70 6.06
C ARG A 20 4.67 3.27 6.56
N CYS A 21 5.79 2.98 7.23
CA CYS A 21 5.99 1.69 7.90
C CYS A 21 4.95 1.45 9.00
N LEU A 22 4.56 2.48 9.76
CA LEU A 22 3.46 2.38 10.73
C LEU A 22 2.13 2.03 10.08
N CYS A 23 1.81 2.63 8.93
CA CYS A 23 0.59 2.28 8.19
C CYS A 23 0.56 0.80 7.79
N LEU A 24 1.70 0.26 7.34
CA LEU A 24 1.83 -1.16 7.03
C LEU A 24 1.75 -2.02 8.30
N ALA A 25 2.44 -1.63 9.37
CA ALA A 25 2.44 -2.34 10.65
C ALA A 25 1.02 -2.45 11.24
N ASP A 26 0.25 -1.37 11.22
CA ASP A 26 -1.14 -1.36 11.67
C ASP A 26 -2.01 -2.31 10.83
N ALA A 27 -1.85 -2.29 9.50
CA ALA A 27 -2.58 -3.18 8.60
C ALA A 27 -2.24 -4.67 8.85
N LEU A 28 -0.97 -4.98 9.14
CA LEU A 28 -0.52 -6.32 9.49
C LEU A 28 -1.04 -6.75 10.88
N ARG A 29 -1.03 -5.84 11.87
CA ARG A 29 -1.51 -6.11 13.23
C ARG A 29 -3.01 -6.40 13.26
N VAL A 30 -3.81 -5.66 12.48
CA VAL A 30 -5.25 -5.95 12.31
C VAL A 30 -5.48 -7.39 11.80
N ARG A 31 -4.50 -7.98 11.11
CA ARG A 31 -4.52 -9.36 10.62
C ARG A 31 -3.79 -10.34 11.54
N GLY A 32 -3.59 -9.98 12.81
CA GLY A 32 -2.98 -10.85 13.83
C GLY A 32 -1.45 -10.93 13.79
N ALA A 33 -0.77 -10.11 12.96
CA ALA A 33 0.67 -10.08 12.97
C ALA A 33 1.22 -9.40 14.24
N ARG A 34 2.36 -9.88 14.73
CA ARG A 34 3.16 -9.20 15.74
C ARG A 34 4.29 -8.45 15.05
N VAL A 35 4.33 -7.13 15.21
CA VAL A 35 5.30 -6.27 14.53
C VAL A 35 6.30 -5.70 15.54
N THR A 36 7.58 -5.78 15.20
CA THR A 36 8.68 -5.20 15.97
C THR A 36 9.47 -4.22 15.08
N PHE A 37 9.57 -2.97 15.49
CA PHE A 37 10.42 -1.98 14.86
C PHE A 37 11.86 -2.08 15.39
N LEU A 38 12.82 -2.02 14.46
CA LEU A 38 14.26 -1.95 14.71
C LEU A 38 14.74 -0.58 14.26
N CYS A 39 14.96 0.31 15.22
CA CYS A 39 15.31 1.71 14.94
C CYS A 39 16.62 2.08 15.64
N ARG A 40 17.50 2.75 14.92
CA ARG A 40 18.74 3.35 15.43
C ARG A 40 18.49 4.80 15.84
N SER A 41 17.91 5.58 14.94
CA SER A 41 17.59 7.00 15.15
C SER A 41 16.08 7.20 15.09
N LEU A 42 15.49 7.66 16.19
CA LEU A 42 14.05 7.80 16.31
C LEU A 42 13.67 8.90 17.32
N PRO A 43 13.08 10.01 16.86
CA PRO A 43 12.51 11.04 17.72
C PRO A 43 11.50 10.45 18.72
N PRO A 44 11.45 10.93 19.98
CA PRO A 44 10.57 10.38 21.02
C PRO A 44 9.09 10.31 20.63
N HIS A 45 8.57 11.30 19.90
CA HIS A 45 7.18 11.30 19.45
C HIS A 45 6.85 10.16 18.47
N LEU A 46 7.82 9.73 17.65
CA LEU A 46 7.65 8.59 16.75
C LEU A 46 7.78 7.26 17.49
N ALA A 47 8.68 7.17 18.48
CA ALA A 47 8.75 6.01 19.38
C ALA A 47 7.42 5.80 20.12
N ASN A 48 6.83 6.87 20.63
CA ASN A 48 5.51 6.84 21.26
C ASN A 48 4.41 6.43 20.28
N ALA A 49 4.45 6.89 19.03
CA ALA A 49 3.48 6.47 18.01
C ALA A 49 3.57 4.96 17.72
N ILE A 50 4.78 4.39 17.66
CA ILE A 50 4.99 2.95 17.47
C ILE A 50 4.40 2.14 18.63
N THR A 51 4.75 2.50 19.88
CA THR A 51 4.31 1.75 21.05
C THR A 51 2.82 1.92 21.33
N ALA A 52 2.27 3.13 21.16
CA ALA A 52 0.83 3.38 21.25
C ALA A 52 0.03 2.64 20.17
N GLY A 53 0.63 2.37 19.01
CA GLY A 53 0.07 1.52 17.96
C GLY A 53 0.00 0.03 18.31
N GLY A 54 0.58 -0.38 19.45
CA GLY A 54 0.64 -1.76 19.91
C GLY A 54 1.79 -2.56 19.30
N HIS A 55 2.80 -1.89 18.75
CA HIS A 55 3.99 -2.51 18.15
C HIS A 55 5.17 -2.48 19.12
N SER A 56 6.02 -3.50 19.05
CA SER A 56 7.26 -3.55 19.82
C SER A 56 8.32 -2.65 19.18
N LEU A 57 9.22 -2.11 19.99
CA LEU A 57 10.36 -1.30 19.53
C LEU A 57 11.65 -1.85 20.15
N ARG A 58 12.67 -2.12 19.33
CA ARG A 58 14.04 -2.42 19.75
C ARG A 58 14.97 -1.35 19.18
N THR A 59 15.79 -0.78 20.04
CA THR A 59 16.76 0.25 19.64
C THR A 59 18.08 -0.41 19.23
N LEU A 60 18.64 0.03 18.10
CA LEU A 60 19.95 -0.41 17.62
C LEU A 60 21.06 0.50 18.19
N PRO A 61 22.24 -0.05 18.53
CA PRO A 61 23.38 0.73 19.01
C PRO A 61 23.92 1.64 17.90
N LEU A 62 24.38 2.86 18.21
CA LEU A 62 25.00 3.80 17.26
C LEU A 62 26.26 3.18 16.59
N LEU A 63 26.50 3.45 15.31
CA LEU A 63 27.67 2.92 14.58
C LEU A 63 28.89 3.82 14.76
N THR A 64 28.69 5.14 14.80
CA THR A 64 29.72 6.16 14.99
C THR A 64 29.15 7.38 15.73
N THR A 65 30.01 8.32 16.14
CA THR A 65 29.60 9.59 16.75
C THR A 65 28.90 10.55 15.77
N ASP A 66 29.01 10.31 14.47
CA ASP A 66 28.41 11.09 13.37
C ASP A 66 27.53 10.20 12.49
N ASP A 67 26.48 9.61 13.09
CA ASP A 67 25.44 8.85 12.38
C ASP A 67 24.49 9.79 11.60
N ALA A 68 25.07 10.68 10.78
CA ALA A 68 24.33 11.58 9.92
C ALA A 68 23.59 10.80 8.83
N PRO A 69 22.39 11.26 8.43
CA PRO A 69 21.63 10.64 7.36
C PRO A 69 22.37 10.83 6.03
N GLN A 70 22.95 9.75 5.53
CA GLN A 70 23.53 9.68 4.20
C GLN A 70 22.67 8.78 3.32
N ASN A 71 22.33 9.28 2.13
CA ASN A 71 21.79 8.44 1.08
C ASN A 71 22.92 7.56 0.56
N ASN A 72 22.76 6.24 0.59
CA ASN A 72 23.76 5.23 0.21
C ASN A 72 24.94 5.10 1.21
N TRP A 73 24.83 4.16 2.15
CA TRP A 73 25.91 3.88 3.09
C TRP A 73 26.99 3.01 2.44
N PRO A 74 28.28 3.22 2.78
CA PRO A 74 29.34 2.31 2.34
C PRO A 74 29.09 0.90 2.89
N GLU A 75 29.65 -0.09 2.20
CA GLU A 75 29.45 -1.52 2.49
C GLU A 75 29.83 -1.90 3.93
N ASP A 76 30.91 -1.31 4.47
CA ASP A 76 31.33 -1.56 5.86
C ASP A 76 30.26 -1.11 6.86
N ARG A 77 29.60 0.02 6.60
CA ARG A 77 28.53 0.57 7.44
C ARG A 77 27.25 -0.23 7.30
N GLN A 78 26.92 -0.68 6.08
CA GLN A 78 25.83 -1.63 5.86
C GLN A 78 26.07 -2.94 6.63
N THR A 79 27.28 -3.49 6.57
CA THR A 79 27.64 -4.73 7.27
C THR A 79 27.52 -4.58 8.79
N LYS A 80 27.98 -3.47 9.35
CA LYS A 80 27.83 -3.19 10.79
C LYS A 80 26.34 -3.05 11.21
N ASP A 81 25.52 -2.37 10.40
CA ASP A 81 24.08 -2.28 10.67
C ASP A 81 23.39 -3.65 10.54
N ALA A 82 23.82 -4.48 9.59
CA ALA A 82 23.32 -5.83 9.41
C ALA A 82 23.59 -6.69 10.65
N HIS A 83 24.82 -6.67 11.18
CA HIS A 83 25.15 -7.38 12.42
C HIS A 83 24.34 -6.87 13.62
N ALA A 84 24.23 -5.55 13.80
CA ALA A 84 23.40 -4.97 14.86
C ALA A 84 21.92 -5.36 14.71
N THR A 85 21.43 -5.48 13.47
CA THR A 85 20.08 -5.96 13.18
C THR A 85 19.94 -7.44 13.55
N CYS A 86 20.91 -8.29 13.22
CA CYS A 86 20.94 -9.71 13.61
C CYS A 86 20.90 -9.88 15.13
N GLU A 87 21.72 -9.13 15.87
CA GLU A 87 21.71 -9.11 17.34
C GLU A 87 20.33 -8.68 17.88
N ALA A 88 19.75 -7.62 17.30
CA ALA A 88 18.42 -7.17 17.67
C ALA A 88 17.30 -8.14 17.29
N LEU A 89 17.54 -9.13 16.42
CA LEU A 89 16.63 -10.22 16.09
C LEU A 89 16.85 -11.45 16.98
N GLU A 90 17.86 -11.49 17.85
CA GLU A 90 18.14 -12.66 18.68
C GLU A 90 16.92 -13.08 19.52
N GLY A 91 16.67 -14.40 19.57
CA GLY A 91 15.48 -14.99 20.18
C GLY A 91 14.19 -14.85 19.35
N PHE A 92 14.26 -14.30 18.14
CA PHE A 92 13.10 -14.01 17.29
C PHE A 92 13.43 -14.12 15.80
N VAL A 93 12.99 -15.21 15.15
CA VAL A 93 13.07 -15.33 13.68
C VAL A 93 11.81 -14.72 13.06
N PRO A 94 11.90 -13.61 12.31
CA PRO A 94 10.76 -13.01 11.65
C PRO A 94 10.35 -13.81 10.41
N ASP A 95 9.04 -13.88 10.16
CA ASP A 95 8.48 -14.35 8.88
C ASP A 95 8.80 -13.35 7.76
N TRP A 96 8.82 -12.06 8.09
CA TRP A 96 9.20 -10.97 7.20
C TRP A 96 10.10 -9.96 7.91
N LEU A 97 11.21 -9.59 7.28
CA LEU A 97 11.95 -8.38 7.61
C LEU A 97 11.68 -7.33 6.52
N VAL A 98 11.02 -6.25 6.90
CA VAL A 98 10.76 -5.09 6.04
C VAL A 98 11.88 -4.09 6.25
N VAL A 99 12.49 -3.59 5.18
CA VAL A 99 13.49 -2.51 5.24
C VAL A 99 13.01 -1.29 4.44
N ASP A 100 13.16 -0.12 5.06
CA ASP A 100 12.82 1.16 4.45
C ASP A 100 13.88 2.20 4.82
N HIS A 101 15.01 2.15 4.09
CA HIS A 101 16.18 2.95 4.39
C HIS A 101 17.06 3.18 3.15
N TYR A 102 17.39 4.44 2.81
CA TYR A 102 18.21 4.76 1.63
C TYR A 102 19.66 4.30 1.73
N GLY A 103 20.15 4.08 2.95
CA GLY A 103 21.50 3.57 3.20
C GLY A 103 21.63 2.05 3.15
N LEU A 104 20.53 1.30 3.19
CA LEU A 104 20.56 -0.17 3.22
C LEU A 104 20.10 -0.71 1.87
N GLY A 105 20.88 -1.63 1.29
CA GLY A 105 20.58 -2.24 0.00
C GLY A 105 21.05 -3.69 -0.05
N ARG A 106 21.34 -4.17 -1.27
CA ARG A 106 21.68 -5.58 -1.54
C ARG A 106 22.73 -6.18 -0.59
N GLU A 107 23.78 -5.44 -0.24
CA GLU A 107 24.84 -5.96 0.64
C GLU A 107 24.34 -6.22 2.06
N TRP A 108 23.55 -5.30 2.63
CA TRP A 108 22.88 -5.52 3.91
C TRP A 108 21.89 -6.70 3.85
N GLU A 109 21.13 -6.80 2.75
CA GLU A 109 20.14 -7.85 2.54
C GLU A 109 20.76 -9.24 2.45
N ASN A 110 21.93 -9.37 1.82
CA ASN A 110 22.67 -10.63 1.71
C ASN A 110 23.10 -11.16 3.08
N VAL A 111 23.50 -10.29 4.00
CA VAL A 111 23.88 -10.67 5.38
C VAL A 111 22.66 -11.14 6.18
N LEU A 112 21.49 -10.54 5.98
CA LEU A 112 20.26 -10.86 6.72
C LEU A 112 19.51 -12.07 6.15
N ARG A 113 19.72 -12.42 4.88
CA ARG A 113 19.03 -13.53 4.19
C ARG A 113 19.03 -14.85 4.98
N PRO A 114 20.13 -15.30 5.62
CA PRO A 114 20.15 -16.57 6.34
C PRO A 114 19.36 -16.56 7.66
N VAL A 115 19.05 -15.39 8.22
CA VAL A 115 18.43 -15.25 9.55
C VAL A 115 16.96 -14.81 9.50
N VAL A 116 16.41 -14.60 8.31
CA VAL A 116 15.00 -14.22 8.09
C VAL A 116 14.35 -15.10 7.03
N ARG A 117 13.04 -15.35 7.16
CA ARG A 117 12.31 -16.19 6.18
C ARG A 117 12.07 -15.48 4.86
N ARG A 118 11.71 -14.19 4.90
CA ARG A 118 11.43 -13.35 3.73
C ARG A 118 11.89 -11.91 3.96
N LEU A 119 12.31 -11.25 2.89
CA LEU A 119 12.68 -9.82 2.87
C LEU A 119 11.70 -9.01 2.03
N MET A 120 11.21 -7.91 2.61
CA MET A 120 10.47 -6.89 1.87
C MET A 120 11.27 -5.59 1.86
N VAL A 121 11.41 -4.97 0.69
CA VAL A 121 12.10 -3.68 0.53
C VAL A 121 11.10 -2.61 0.10
N ILE A 122 11.14 -1.45 0.74
CA ILE A 122 10.52 -0.22 0.22
C ILE A 122 11.63 0.61 -0.44
N ASP A 123 11.51 0.83 -1.75
CA ASP A 123 12.49 1.57 -2.54
C ASP A 123 11.79 2.46 -3.56
N ASP A 124 12.27 3.69 -3.72
CA ASP A 124 11.81 4.64 -4.73
C ASP A 124 12.96 5.20 -5.59
N LEU A 125 14.19 4.68 -5.39
CA LEU A 125 15.40 5.09 -6.10
C LEU A 125 15.79 4.11 -7.22
N ALA A 126 15.02 3.03 -7.39
CA ALA A 126 15.31 1.90 -8.26
C ALA A 126 16.67 1.25 -7.95
N ARG A 127 17.04 1.07 -6.68
CA ARG A 127 18.37 0.51 -6.35
C ARG A 127 18.42 -1.02 -6.56
N PRO A 128 19.64 -1.60 -6.64
CA PRO A 128 19.78 -3.05 -6.62
C PRO A 128 19.40 -3.64 -5.25
N HIS A 129 18.57 -4.68 -5.26
CA HIS A 129 18.11 -5.38 -4.06
C HIS A 129 18.13 -6.91 -4.27
N ASN A 130 18.16 -7.67 -3.18
CA ASN A 130 18.00 -9.11 -3.08
C ASN A 130 16.88 -9.40 -2.06
N CYS A 131 15.62 -9.31 -2.50
CA CYS A 131 14.44 -9.44 -1.64
C CYS A 131 13.39 -10.39 -2.24
N ASP A 132 12.35 -10.69 -1.48
CA ASP A 132 11.20 -11.50 -1.94
C ASP A 132 10.04 -10.62 -2.42
N LEU A 133 9.90 -9.42 -1.86
CA LEU A 133 8.86 -8.45 -2.18
C LEU A 133 9.46 -7.05 -2.26
N LEU A 134 9.22 -6.33 -3.34
CA LEU A 134 9.62 -4.92 -3.48
C LEU A 134 8.37 -4.04 -3.61
N LEU A 135 8.35 -2.94 -2.87
CA LEU A 135 7.33 -1.91 -2.92
C LEU A 135 7.94 -0.58 -3.39
N ASP A 136 7.49 -0.11 -4.55
CA ASP A 136 7.71 1.26 -5.01
C ASP A 136 6.35 1.91 -5.22
N ILE A 137 5.98 2.87 -4.38
CA ILE A 137 4.65 3.52 -4.44
C ILE A 137 4.60 4.66 -5.45
N ASN A 138 5.73 5.05 -6.04
CA ASN A 138 5.77 6.25 -6.86
C ASN A 138 5.21 6.00 -8.27
N LEU A 139 4.62 7.05 -8.85
CA LEU A 139 4.17 7.00 -10.24
C LEU A 139 5.37 7.10 -11.18
N GLN A 140 5.46 6.15 -12.10
CA GLN A 140 6.54 6.04 -13.07
C GLN A 140 5.94 5.86 -14.46
N ALA A 141 6.59 6.39 -15.49
CA ALA A 141 6.15 6.23 -16.87
C ALA A 141 6.23 4.77 -17.35
N GLN A 142 7.25 4.04 -16.90
CA GLN A 142 7.50 2.64 -17.25
C GLN A 142 7.80 1.83 -15.98
N PRO A 143 6.78 1.47 -15.19
CA PRO A 143 7.00 0.76 -13.92
C PRO A 143 7.58 -0.64 -14.15
N GLN A 144 7.16 -1.36 -15.20
CA GLN A 144 7.52 -2.76 -15.41
C GLN A 144 9.02 -2.99 -15.65
N THR A 145 9.68 -2.05 -16.32
CA THR A 145 11.10 -2.16 -16.68
C THR A 145 12.02 -1.56 -15.60
N ARG A 146 11.46 -0.84 -14.61
CA ARG A 146 12.21 -0.03 -13.64
C ARG A 146 13.23 -0.84 -12.82
N TYR A 147 12.89 -2.08 -12.51
CA TYR A 147 13.69 -2.96 -11.65
C TYR A 147 14.34 -4.13 -12.43
N GLU A 148 14.29 -4.13 -13.77
CA GLU A 148 14.94 -5.16 -14.59
C GLU A 148 16.44 -5.22 -14.30
N GLY A 149 16.96 -6.41 -14.01
CA GLY A 149 18.36 -6.64 -13.63
C GLY A 149 18.76 -6.08 -12.25
N ARG A 150 17.84 -5.42 -11.52
CA ARG A 150 18.10 -4.82 -10.20
C ARG A 150 17.63 -5.71 -9.05
N VAL A 151 16.72 -6.64 -9.31
CA VAL A 151 16.21 -7.61 -8.33
C VAL A 151 16.24 -9.04 -8.89
N PRO A 152 16.24 -10.09 -8.05
CA PRO A 152 16.00 -11.46 -8.49
C PRO A 152 14.71 -11.59 -9.30
N THR A 153 14.70 -12.45 -10.33
CA THR A 153 13.50 -12.71 -11.15
C THR A 153 12.33 -13.30 -10.36
N THR A 154 12.59 -13.87 -9.20
CA THR A 154 11.59 -14.39 -8.25
C THR A 154 10.98 -13.31 -7.36
N THR A 155 11.47 -12.07 -7.41
CA THR A 155 10.97 -10.98 -6.57
C THR A 155 9.58 -10.56 -7.02
N GLN A 156 8.62 -10.54 -6.10
CA GLN A 156 7.32 -9.95 -6.36
C GLN A 156 7.43 -8.42 -6.35
N LEU A 157 6.95 -7.77 -7.40
CA LEU A 157 6.96 -6.30 -7.52
C LEU A 157 5.56 -5.72 -7.25
N LEU A 158 5.46 -4.82 -6.27
CA LEU A 158 4.28 -4.02 -5.99
C LEU A 158 4.57 -2.57 -6.39
N LEU A 159 4.21 -2.22 -7.62
CA LEU A 159 4.59 -0.95 -8.23
C LEU A 159 3.40 -0.01 -8.39
N GLY A 160 3.61 1.24 -8.00
CA GLY A 160 2.74 2.37 -8.28
C GLY A 160 1.80 2.77 -7.14
N PRO A 161 1.08 3.90 -7.34
CA PRO A 161 0.40 4.60 -6.24
C PRO A 161 -0.80 3.88 -5.63
N HIS A 162 -1.35 2.87 -6.31
CA HIS A 162 -2.39 2.04 -5.75
C HIS A 162 -1.88 1.20 -4.57
N PHE A 163 -0.57 1.06 -4.37
CA PHE A 163 0.01 0.46 -3.17
C PHE A 163 0.38 1.48 -2.08
N ALA A 164 0.04 2.76 -2.25
CA ALA A 164 0.37 3.80 -1.27
C ALA A 164 -0.07 3.44 0.16
N LEU A 165 0.89 3.48 1.08
CA LEU A 165 0.70 3.17 2.49
C LEU A 165 0.11 4.40 3.20
N LEU A 166 -1.20 4.55 3.11
CA LEU A 166 -1.94 5.65 3.74
C LEU A 166 -2.53 5.24 5.09
N ARG A 167 -2.59 6.21 6.01
CA ARG A 167 -3.24 6.01 7.31
C ARG A 167 -4.75 5.73 7.15
N PRO A 168 -5.37 4.93 8.04
CA PRO A 168 -6.76 4.49 7.90
C PRO A 168 -7.79 5.62 7.76
N GLU A 169 -7.54 6.78 8.35
CA GLU A 169 -8.43 7.95 8.29
C GLU A 169 -8.58 8.50 6.87
N PHE A 170 -7.58 8.36 5.99
CA PHE A 170 -7.71 8.74 4.58
C PHE A 170 -8.73 7.86 3.87
N ARG A 171 -8.66 6.54 4.07
CA ARG A 171 -9.65 5.60 3.55
C ARG A 171 -11.04 5.86 4.13
N ALA A 172 -11.13 6.21 5.42
CA ALA A 172 -12.40 6.54 6.06
C ALA A 172 -13.02 7.82 5.49
N ALA A 173 -12.22 8.89 5.34
CA ALA A 173 -12.64 10.14 4.73
C ALA A 173 -13.06 9.92 3.28
N ARG A 174 -12.30 9.14 2.51
CA ARG A 174 -12.54 8.85 1.09
C ARG A 174 -13.95 8.37 0.78
N LYS A 175 -14.56 7.58 1.68
CA LYS A 175 -15.93 7.06 1.51
C LYS A 175 -16.98 8.17 1.38
N LYS A 176 -16.69 9.36 1.89
CA LYS A 176 -17.58 10.53 1.87
C LYS A 176 -17.18 11.56 0.81
N MET A 177 -16.12 11.29 0.05
CA MET A 177 -15.57 12.24 -0.91
C MET A 177 -16.10 11.99 -2.32
N HIS A 178 -16.40 13.09 -3.00
CA HIS A 178 -16.66 13.17 -4.43
C HIS A 178 -15.58 14.01 -5.11
N PRO A 179 -15.42 13.91 -6.45
CA PRO A 179 -14.54 14.81 -7.17
C PRO A 179 -14.84 16.28 -6.85
N ARG A 180 -13.79 17.07 -6.66
CA ARG A 180 -13.91 18.51 -6.36
C ARG A 180 -14.44 19.24 -7.58
N THR A 181 -15.43 20.09 -7.33
CA THR A 181 -16.11 20.92 -8.34
C THR A 181 -16.45 22.26 -7.71
N GLY A 182 -16.72 23.26 -8.54
CA GLY A 182 -17.11 24.61 -8.10
C GLY A 182 -15.92 25.49 -7.74
N ALA A 183 -16.23 26.66 -7.17
CA ALA A 183 -15.23 27.67 -6.80
C ALA A 183 -14.37 27.20 -5.61
N VAL A 184 -13.09 27.58 -5.61
CA VAL A 184 -12.18 27.32 -4.50
C VAL A 184 -12.52 28.29 -3.36
N GLN A 185 -12.98 27.77 -2.22
CA GLN A 185 -13.23 28.56 -1.02
C GLN A 185 -12.17 28.34 0.05
N ARG A 186 -11.48 27.19 0.01
CA ARG A 186 -10.48 26.82 1.00
C ARG A 186 -9.24 26.18 0.37
N LEU A 187 -8.09 26.78 0.66
CA LEU A 187 -6.77 26.32 0.24
C LEU A 187 -6.04 25.67 1.41
N LEU A 188 -5.40 24.53 1.16
CA LEU A 188 -4.46 23.92 2.09
C LEU A 188 -3.03 24.09 1.60
N VAL A 189 -2.11 24.53 2.47
CA VAL A 189 -0.67 24.59 2.16
C VAL A 189 0.06 23.61 3.07
N PHE A 190 0.77 22.67 2.47
CA PHE A 190 1.62 21.72 3.19
C PHE A 190 2.83 21.30 2.35
N MET A 191 4.00 21.80 2.73
CA MET A 191 5.27 21.58 2.01
C MET A 191 6.07 20.39 2.58
N GLY A 192 5.49 19.61 3.49
CA GLY A 192 6.15 18.52 4.20
C GLY A 192 6.48 18.88 5.65
N GLY A 193 6.89 17.89 6.44
CA GLY A 193 7.09 18.06 7.89
C GLY A 193 8.24 18.99 8.26
N MET A 194 9.32 19.01 7.47
CA MET A 194 10.51 19.82 7.77
C MET A 194 10.49 21.19 7.11
N ASP A 195 10.18 21.24 5.81
CA ASP A 195 10.25 22.45 4.99
C ASP A 195 11.48 23.33 5.29
N ALA A 196 12.66 22.72 5.24
CA ALA A 196 13.92 23.36 5.68
C ALA A 196 14.25 24.62 4.88
N GLY A 197 13.82 24.69 3.61
CA GLY A 197 13.98 25.84 2.73
C GLY A 197 12.90 26.91 2.88
N ASN A 198 11.93 26.74 3.81
CA ASN A 198 10.79 27.65 3.99
C ASN A 198 10.02 27.92 2.68
N ALA A 199 9.75 26.87 1.90
CA ALA A 199 8.93 26.98 0.71
C ALA A 199 7.50 27.46 1.04
N THR A 200 7.01 27.14 2.25
CA THR A 200 5.76 27.69 2.79
C THR A 200 5.78 29.21 2.75
N GLY A 201 6.87 29.87 3.16
CA GLY A 201 7.00 31.33 3.10
C GLY A 201 6.80 31.90 1.69
N THR A 202 7.44 31.32 0.68
CA THR A 202 7.28 31.71 -0.74
C THR A 202 5.83 31.54 -1.20
N VAL A 203 5.18 30.44 -0.79
CA VAL A 203 3.75 30.19 -1.09
C VAL A 203 2.86 31.24 -0.45
N LEU A 204 3.10 31.63 0.81
CA LEU A 204 2.31 32.66 1.49
C LEU A 204 2.47 34.03 0.83
N GLN A 205 3.68 34.37 0.37
CA GLN A 205 3.92 35.59 -0.42
C GLN A 205 3.13 35.54 -1.74
N ALA A 206 3.15 34.42 -2.45
CA ALA A 206 2.38 34.24 -3.68
C ALA A 206 0.87 34.39 -3.44
N ILE A 207 0.34 33.79 -2.37
CA ILE A 207 -1.08 33.92 -1.99
C ILE A 207 -1.44 35.38 -1.73
N ALA A 208 -0.58 36.14 -1.03
CA ALA A 208 -0.81 37.56 -0.77
C ALA A 208 -0.91 38.41 -2.04
N LEU A 209 -0.22 38.02 -3.11
CA LEU A 209 -0.26 38.71 -4.41
C LEU A 209 -1.54 38.45 -5.22
N THR A 210 -2.31 37.40 -4.91
CA THR A 210 -3.56 37.09 -5.64
C THR A 210 -4.72 38.05 -5.34
N ALA A 211 -4.61 38.86 -4.28
CA ALA A 211 -5.69 39.68 -3.74
C ALA A 211 -6.98 38.93 -3.32
N GLN A 212 -6.97 37.60 -3.28
CA GLN A 212 -8.13 36.74 -2.92
C GLN A 212 -8.35 36.67 -1.40
N ARG A 213 -8.64 37.80 -0.74
CA ARG A 213 -8.75 37.88 0.74
C ARG A 213 -9.93 37.09 1.35
N GLY A 214 -10.91 36.70 0.53
CA GLY A 214 -12.01 35.82 0.93
C GLY A 214 -11.66 34.34 0.99
N LEU A 215 -10.46 33.95 0.55
CA LEU A 215 -10.00 32.56 0.56
C LEU A 215 -9.64 32.12 1.98
N ALA A 216 -10.24 31.03 2.45
CA ALA A 216 -9.85 30.41 3.71
C ALA A 216 -8.54 29.63 3.54
N LEU A 217 -7.61 29.77 4.48
CA LEU A 217 -6.28 29.14 4.41
C LEU A 217 -6.08 28.19 5.59
N ASP A 218 -5.73 26.95 5.29
CA ASP A 218 -5.23 25.99 6.27
C ASP A 218 -3.73 25.76 6.00
N ILE A 219 -2.86 26.32 6.82
CA ILE A 219 -1.40 26.22 6.67
C ILE A 219 -0.88 25.18 7.65
N VAL A 220 -0.25 24.12 7.15
CA VAL A 220 0.27 23.02 7.98
C VAL A 220 1.79 23.04 7.95
N ILE A 221 2.41 23.07 9.13
CA ILE A 221 3.87 23.04 9.30
C ILE A 221 4.25 22.10 10.45
N GLY A 222 5.48 21.56 10.43
CA GLY A 222 6.02 20.80 11.57
C GLY A 222 6.47 21.69 12.73
N THR A 223 6.63 21.10 13.91
CA THR A 223 7.12 21.82 15.10
C THR A 223 8.49 22.49 14.88
N SER A 224 9.35 21.86 14.07
CA SER A 224 10.72 22.31 13.78
C SER A 224 10.85 23.22 12.55
N HIS A 225 9.73 23.75 12.03
CA HIS A 225 9.75 24.60 10.84
C HIS A 225 10.57 25.89 11.08
N PRO A 226 11.53 26.24 10.19
CA PRO A 226 12.50 27.32 10.45
C PRO A 226 11.87 28.71 10.58
N ALA A 227 10.77 28.97 9.88
CA ALA A 227 10.06 30.26 9.90
C ALA A 227 8.70 30.21 10.63
N ARG A 228 8.56 29.34 11.65
CA ARG A 228 7.26 29.09 12.34
C ARG A 228 6.56 30.36 12.82
N GLU A 229 7.31 31.30 13.40
CA GLU A 229 6.76 32.56 13.91
C GLU A 229 6.20 33.43 12.78
N ALA A 230 6.94 33.56 11.67
CA ALA A 230 6.51 34.32 10.50
C ALA A 230 5.25 33.72 9.85
N VAL A 231 5.17 32.39 9.73
CA VAL A 231 3.98 31.69 9.23
C VAL A 231 2.77 31.94 10.15
N THR A 232 2.98 31.91 11.47
CA THR A 232 1.92 32.14 12.46
C THR A 232 1.43 33.60 12.41
N ALA A 233 2.35 34.56 12.31
CA ALA A 233 2.03 35.98 12.16
C ALA A 233 1.26 36.26 10.87
N PHE A 234 1.65 35.64 9.75
CA PHE A 234 0.89 35.72 8.50
C PHE A 234 -0.54 35.22 8.67
N CYS A 235 -0.72 34.05 9.31
CA CYS A 235 -2.06 33.49 9.54
C CYS A 235 -2.90 34.38 10.45
N ALA A 236 -2.31 35.03 11.46
CA ALA A 236 -3.02 35.97 12.32
C ALA A 236 -3.47 37.24 11.59
N ALA A 237 -2.71 37.69 10.58
CA ALA A 237 -3.04 38.86 9.77
C ALA A 237 -4.03 38.55 8.62
N TRP A 238 -4.23 37.28 8.26
CA TRP A 238 -5.12 36.89 7.19
C TRP A 238 -6.52 36.54 7.74
N PRO A 239 -7.61 37.17 7.24
CA PRO A 239 -8.93 37.08 7.88
C PRO A 239 -9.48 35.67 8.13
N LEU A 240 -9.20 34.74 7.22
CA LEU A 240 -9.71 33.36 7.26
C LEU A 240 -8.59 32.31 7.25
N ALA A 241 -7.44 32.59 7.89
CA ALA A 241 -6.33 31.65 7.94
C ALA A 241 -6.20 30.95 9.30
N LYS A 242 -5.69 29.71 9.27
CA LYS A 242 -5.31 28.94 10.45
C LYS A 242 -3.99 28.24 10.24
N CYS A 243 -3.06 28.43 11.16
CA CYS A 243 -1.81 27.68 11.25
C CYS A 243 -2.02 26.42 12.10
N HIS A 244 -1.65 25.26 11.57
CA HIS A 244 -1.71 23.97 12.25
C HIS A 244 -0.29 23.43 12.40
N VAL A 245 0.23 23.47 13.62
CA VAL A 245 1.58 22.99 13.93
C VAL A 245 1.49 21.52 14.37
N GLN A 246 2.20 20.63 13.68
CA GLN A 246 2.29 19.20 14.02
C GLN A 246 0.92 18.54 14.23
N THR A 247 0.02 18.74 13.26
CA THR A 247 -1.34 18.21 13.33
C THR A 247 -1.44 16.74 12.94
N ASP A 248 -2.29 16.01 13.67
CA ASP A 248 -2.76 14.67 13.35
C ASP A 248 -4.03 14.68 12.45
N GLN A 249 -4.61 15.85 12.19
CA GLN A 249 -5.90 15.99 11.50
C GLN A 249 -5.77 16.12 9.97
N MET A 250 -4.63 15.73 9.38
CA MET A 250 -4.35 15.96 7.94
C MET A 250 -5.47 15.46 7.02
N ALA A 251 -6.04 14.27 7.28
CA ALA A 251 -7.15 13.75 6.48
C ALA A 251 -8.40 14.63 6.56
N ALA A 252 -8.72 15.19 7.73
CA ALA A 252 -9.86 16.09 7.90
C ALA A 252 -9.59 17.46 7.25
N LEU A 253 -8.35 17.96 7.31
CA LEU A 253 -7.94 19.18 6.61
C LEU A 253 -8.07 19.04 5.09
N LEU A 254 -7.56 17.94 4.53
CA LEU A 254 -7.65 17.65 3.10
C LEU A 254 -9.08 17.33 2.64
N ALA A 255 -9.90 16.72 3.48
CA ALA A 255 -11.29 16.43 3.16
C ALA A 255 -12.14 17.71 2.97
N ARG A 256 -11.79 18.81 3.67
CA ARG A 256 -12.53 20.07 3.61
C ARG A 256 -11.95 21.12 2.65
N CYS A 257 -10.76 20.89 2.08
CA CYS A 257 -10.16 21.83 1.15
C CYS A 257 -10.56 21.54 -0.30
N ASP A 258 -10.53 22.59 -1.12
CA ASP A 258 -10.90 22.55 -2.52
C ASP A 258 -9.68 22.51 -3.44
N LEU A 259 -8.55 23.03 -2.96
CA LEU A 259 -7.26 23.09 -3.65
C LEU A 259 -6.13 22.96 -2.61
N ALA A 260 -5.04 22.32 -2.99
CA ALA A 260 -3.83 22.25 -2.18
C ALA A 260 -2.61 22.81 -2.91
N ILE A 261 -1.65 23.33 -2.13
CA ILE A 261 -0.28 23.59 -2.57
C ILE A 261 0.63 22.70 -1.72
N GLY A 262 1.46 21.88 -2.37
CA GLY A 262 2.32 20.97 -1.63
C GLY A 262 3.49 20.39 -2.41
N ALA A 263 4.39 19.73 -1.70
CA ALA A 263 5.57 19.10 -2.30
C ALA A 263 5.24 17.77 -2.99
N GLY A 264 6.14 17.33 -3.88
CA GLY A 264 6.12 16.04 -4.58
C GLY A 264 6.54 14.83 -3.72
N GLY A 265 6.20 14.81 -2.43
CA GLY A 265 6.50 13.70 -1.51
C GLY A 265 5.31 12.76 -1.27
N GLY A 266 5.37 11.96 -0.21
CA GLY A 266 4.32 10.97 0.14
C GLY A 266 2.91 11.54 0.31
N ALA A 267 2.79 12.80 0.75
CA ALA A 267 1.51 13.50 0.86
C ALA A 267 0.79 13.69 -0.49
N THR A 268 1.48 13.50 -1.62
CA THR A 268 0.86 13.43 -2.95
C THR A 268 -0.25 12.37 -3.00
N TRP A 269 0.00 11.20 -2.41
CA TRP A 269 -0.94 10.08 -2.45
C TRP A 269 -2.12 10.29 -1.51
N GLU A 270 -1.93 11.02 -0.41
CA GLU A 270 -3.01 11.49 0.46
C GLU A 270 -3.97 12.43 -0.29
N ARG A 271 -3.42 13.39 -1.05
CA ARG A 271 -4.20 14.33 -1.88
C ARG A 271 -4.92 13.62 -3.02
N CYS A 272 -4.24 12.74 -3.74
CA CYS A 272 -4.85 11.93 -4.80
C CYS A 272 -6.00 11.09 -4.23
N CYS A 273 -5.78 10.43 -3.09
CA CYS A 273 -6.79 9.62 -2.43
C CYS A 273 -8.08 10.41 -2.21
N LEU A 274 -8.00 11.59 -1.60
CA LEU A 274 -9.16 12.42 -1.29
C LEU A 274 -9.66 13.29 -2.45
N GLY A 275 -9.04 13.16 -3.63
CA GLY A 275 -9.37 13.92 -4.83
C GLY A 275 -9.09 15.41 -4.72
N VAL A 276 -8.04 15.80 -4.01
CA VAL A 276 -7.69 17.22 -3.84
C VAL A 276 -6.81 17.68 -5.02
N PRO A 277 -7.29 18.57 -5.89
CA PRO A 277 -6.48 19.20 -6.93
C PRO A 277 -5.26 19.88 -6.29
N THR A 278 -4.10 19.81 -6.94
CA THR A 278 -2.85 20.24 -6.32
C THR A 278 -2.00 21.07 -7.28
N LEU A 279 -1.52 22.23 -6.80
CA LEU A 279 -0.33 22.90 -7.30
C LEU A 279 0.89 22.27 -6.62
N ALA A 280 1.64 21.44 -7.34
CA ALA A 280 2.74 20.67 -6.76
C ALA A 280 4.11 21.26 -7.13
N LEU A 281 4.98 21.38 -6.12
CA LEU A 281 6.30 22.00 -6.22
C LEU A 281 7.40 20.98 -5.89
N ALA A 282 8.55 21.10 -6.55
CA ALA A 282 9.70 20.23 -6.31
C ALA A 282 10.62 20.90 -5.27
N LEU A 283 10.72 20.31 -4.08
CA LEU A 283 11.60 20.82 -3.02
C LEU A 283 13.01 20.19 -3.04
N ALA A 284 13.17 19.11 -3.78
CA ALA A 284 14.42 18.41 -3.96
C ALA A 284 14.47 17.82 -5.37
N ASP A 285 15.69 17.63 -5.92
CA ASP A 285 15.85 17.16 -7.30
C ASP A 285 15.26 15.77 -7.54
N ASN A 286 15.27 14.91 -6.51
CA ASN A 286 14.66 13.58 -6.58
C ASN A 286 13.13 13.59 -6.74
N GLN A 287 12.46 14.73 -6.54
CA GLN A 287 11.01 14.87 -6.75
C GLN A 287 10.65 15.24 -8.20
N ARG A 288 11.59 15.75 -8.99
CA ARG A 288 11.31 16.29 -10.34
C ARG A 288 10.73 15.24 -11.28
N THR A 289 11.33 14.06 -11.33
CA THR A 289 10.88 12.96 -12.21
C THR A 289 9.45 12.53 -11.86
N GLN A 290 9.16 12.37 -10.57
CA GLN A 290 7.82 12.02 -10.09
C GLN A 290 6.80 13.12 -10.43
N LEU A 291 7.16 14.39 -10.21
CA LEU A 291 6.27 15.51 -10.52
C LEU A 291 5.99 15.63 -12.03
N GLY A 292 6.98 15.37 -12.88
CA GLY A 292 6.77 15.28 -14.33
C GLY A 292 5.76 14.18 -14.70
N ALA A 293 5.88 12.99 -14.09
CA ALA A 293 4.93 11.90 -14.29
C ALA A 293 3.52 12.25 -13.78
N LEU A 294 3.40 12.94 -12.64
CA LEU A 294 2.13 13.41 -12.09
C LEU A 294 1.45 14.42 -13.02
N ALA A 295 2.22 15.37 -13.57
CA ALA A 295 1.71 16.35 -14.51
C ALA A 295 1.21 15.70 -15.81
N ALA A 296 2.01 14.78 -16.38
CA ALA A 296 1.65 14.04 -17.59
C ALA A 296 0.40 13.17 -17.40
N ALA A 297 0.20 12.61 -16.21
CA ALA A 297 -0.99 11.84 -15.85
C ALA A 297 -2.20 12.71 -15.43
N GLY A 298 -2.06 14.04 -15.46
CA GLY A 298 -3.13 14.97 -15.06
C GLY A 298 -3.48 14.92 -13.57
N LEU A 299 -2.56 14.49 -12.70
CA LEU A 299 -2.79 14.32 -11.26
C LEU A 299 -2.45 15.57 -10.44
N ALA A 300 -1.59 16.43 -10.98
CA ALA A 300 -1.21 17.69 -10.36
C ALA A 300 -0.84 18.72 -11.44
N TYR A 301 -0.99 20.00 -11.11
CA TYR A 301 -0.37 21.07 -11.86
C TYR A 301 1.04 21.28 -11.33
N VAL A 302 2.03 21.20 -12.20
CA VAL A 302 3.44 21.32 -11.83
C VAL A 302 4.07 22.43 -12.68
N PRO A 303 4.52 23.54 -12.08
CA PRO A 303 5.32 24.53 -12.78
C PRO A 303 6.64 23.93 -13.28
N ASN A 304 7.18 24.44 -14.40
CA ASN A 304 8.49 23.99 -14.90
C ASN A 304 9.63 24.32 -13.93
N ASP A 305 9.49 25.43 -13.19
CA ASP A 305 10.44 25.83 -12.16
C ASP A 305 10.13 25.06 -10.87
N PRO A 306 11.13 24.44 -10.20
CA PRO A 306 10.92 23.64 -8.98
C PRO A 306 10.17 24.38 -7.87
N LEU A 307 10.59 25.61 -7.62
CA LEU A 307 9.98 26.57 -6.71
C LEU A 307 10.06 27.95 -7.38
N PRO A 308 9.04 28.36 -8.14
CA PRO A 308 9.04 29.68 -8.77
C PRO A 308 9.05 30.79 -7.72
N GLU A 309 9.56 31.96 -8.10
CA GLU A 309 9.39 33.17 -7.30
C GLU A 309 7.91 33.49 -7.07
N ALA A 310 7.62 34.21 -5.98
CA ALA A 310 6.25 34.44 -5.51
C ALA A 310 5.31 35.03 -6.58
N ALA A 311 5.81 35.95 -7.43
CA ALA A 311 5.00 36.55 -8.50
C ALA A 311 4.58 35.53 -9.56
N ARG A 312 5.51 34.67 -10.02
CA ARG A 312 5.20 33.60 -10.98
C ARG A 312 4.33 32.52 -10.36
N LEU A 313 4.59 32.18 -9.09
CA LEU A 313 3.78 31.23 -8.35
C LEU A 313 2.34 31.72 -8.17
N SER A 314 2.14 33.02 -7.95
CA SER A 314 0.81 33.65 -7.90
C SER A 314 0.05 33.46 -9.22
N SER A 315 0.72 33.65 -10.37
CA SER A 315 0.10 33.42 -11.69
C SER A 315 -0.32 31.96 -11.89
N HIS A 316 0.50 31.00 -11.47
CA HIS A 316 0.13 29.57 -11.50
C HIS A 316 -1.05 29.25 -10.57
N LEU A 317 -1.08 29.86 -9.39
CA LEU A 317 -2.18 29.71 -8.44
C LEU A 317 -3.47 30.28 -9.02
N LEU A 318 -3.47 31.48 -9.59
CA LEU A 318 -4.64 32.10 -10.23
C LEU A 318 -5.18 31.22 -11.37
N ALA A 319 -4.31 30.70 -12.24
CA ALA A 319 -4.71 29.78 -13.30
C ALA A 319 -5.46 28.55 -12.76
N LEU A 320 -5.04 28.03 -11.60
CA LEU A 320 -5.72 26.93 -10.93
C LEU A 320 -6.97 27.35 -10.18
N LEU A 321 -7.05 28.56 -9.62
CA LEU A 321 -8.26 29.08 -8.94
C LEU A 321 -9.40 29.31 -9.94
N ASP A 322 -9.09 29.77 -11.15
CA ASP A 322 -10.09 30.13 -12.16
C ASP A 322 -10.54 28.94 -13.03
N ASN A 323 -9.75 27.86 -13.09
CA ASN A 323 -10.03 26.72 -13.98
C ASN A 323 -10.68 25.54 -13.27
N ASN A 324 -12.02 25.58 -13.10
CA ASN A 324 -12.78 24.48 -12.49
C ASN A 324 -12.63 23.15 -13.23
N SER A 325 -12.69 23.16 -14.57
CA SER A 325 -12.63 21.94 -15.38
C SER A 325 -11.30 21.20 -15.19
N LEU A 326 -10.19 21.93 -15.12
CA LEU A 326 -8.87 21.37 -14.84
C LEU A 326 -8.81 20.75 -13.44
N ARG A 327 -9.32 21.45 -12.42
CA ARG A 327 -9.38 20.93 -11.04
C ARG A 327 -10.24 19.67 -10.94
N GLU A 328 -11.40 19.66 -11.57
CA GLU A 328 -12.30 18.50 -11.58
C GLU A 328 -11.65 17.29 -12.26
N ALA A 329 -10.96 17.51 -13.40
CA ALA A 329 -10.21 16.46 -14.08
C ALA A 329 -9.10 15.87 -13.18
N MET A 330 -8.29 16.72 -12.53
CA MET A 330 -7.26 16.29 -11.57
C MET A 330 -7.85 15.50 -10.41
N SER A 331 -8.97 15.97 -9.87
CA SER A 331 -9.66 15.32 -8.76
C SER A 331 -10.13 13.91 -9.14
N LYS A 332 -10.78 13.76 -10.29
CA LYS A 332 -11.22 12.46 -10.83
C LYS A 332 -10.04 11.52 -11.06
N ALA A 333 -8.97 11.99 -11.69
CA ALA A 333 -7.78 11.20 -11.97
C ALA A 333 -7.12 10.69 -10.68
N GLY A 334 -6.92 11.56 -9.68
CA GLY A 334 -6.34 11.18 -8.39
C GLY A 334 -7.17 10.13 -7.65
N MET A 335 -8.49 10.33 -7.63
CA MET A 335 -9.45 9.44 -6.99
C MET A 335 -9.58 8.07 -7.65
N ALA A 336 -9.34 7.99 -8.95
CA ALA A 336 -9.30 6.74 -9.71
C ALA A 336 -8.01 5.96 -9.45
N LEU A 337 -6.89 6.66 -9.27
CA LEU A 337 -5.58 6.04 -9.08
C LEU A 337 -5.32 5.57 -7.64
N VAL A 338 -5.79 6.32 -6.64
CA VAL A 338 -5.52 6.04 -5.22
C VAL A 338 -6.83 5.89 -4.44
N ASP A 339 -7.13 4.67 -4.01
CA ASP A 339 -8.38 4.32 -3.30
C ASP A 339 -8.21 4.22 -1.76
N GLY A 340 -6.98 4.41 -1.26
CA GLY A 340 -6.64 4.27 0.16
C GLY A 340 -6.54 2.83 0.66
N GLN A 341 -6.43 1.83 -0.23
CA GLN A 341 -6.33 0.41 0.12
C GLN A 341 -4.92 -0.19 -0.02
N GLY A 342 -3.91 0.65 -0.24
CA GLY A 342 -2.54 0.20 -0.49
C GLY A 342 -1.96 -0.65 0.63
N ALA A 343 -2.09 -0.21 1.90
CA ALA A 343 -1.64 -0.99 3.05
C ALA A 343 -2.32 -2.37 3.16
N GLN A 344 -3.60 -2.49 2.78
CA GLN A 344 -4.30 -3.77 2.74
C GLN A 344 -3.81 -4.66 1.60
N ARG A 345 -3.49 -4.10 0.43
CA ARG A 345 -2.92 -4.85 -0.69
C ARG A 345 -1.52 -5.38 -0.37
N VAL A 346 -0.66 -4.52 0.18
CA VAL A 346 0.71 -4.90 0.58
C VAL A 346 0.70 -5.96 1.68
N SER A 347 -0.10 -5.77 2.74
CA SER A 347 -0.24 -6.80 3.78
C SER A 347 -0.83 -8.12 3.26
N SER A 348 -1.71 -8.08 2.24
CA SER A 348 -2.20 -9.30 1.58
C SER A 348 -1.11 -10.00 0.77
N ALA A 349 -0.22 -9.27 0.13
CA ALA A 349 0.91 -9.86 -0.59
C ALA A 349 1.88 -10.55 0.39
N MET A 350 2.21 -9.88 1.50
CA MET A 350 3.07 -10.45 2.55
C MET A 350 2.46 -11.73 3.16
N LEU A 351 1.14 -11.75 3.39
CA LEU A 351 0.44 -12.94 3.87
C LEU A 351 0.26 -14.02 2.79
N ALA A 352 0.26 -13.67 1.51
CA ALA A 352 0.11 -14.63 0.43
C ALA A 352 1.28 -15.60 0.32
N GLY A 353 2.49 -15.13 0.63
CA GLY A 353 3.66 -16.00 0.76
C GLY A 353 3.59 -17.01 1.92
N LEU A 354 2.53 -17.00 2.74
CA LEU A 354 2.31 -17.96 3.83
C LEU A 354 1.36 -19.11 3.47
N VAL A 355 0.53 -18.98 2.43
CA VAL A 355 -0.37 -20.06 2.02
C VAL A 355 0.38 -20.98 1.06
N ARG A 356 0.69 -22.18 1.53
CA ARG A 356 1.21 -23.29 0.73
C ARG A 356 0.05 -24.10 0.20
N LEU A 357 0.21 -24.64 -1.00
CA LEU A 357 -0.72 -25.61 -1.56
C LEU A 357 -0.09 -26.99 -1.55
N ARG A 358 -0.92 -27.97 -1.23
CA ARG A 358 -0.61 -29.38 -1.42
C ARG A 358 -1.80 -30.10 -2.05
N PRO A 359 -1.58 -31.20 -2.78
CA PRO A 359 -2.66 -32.10 -3.17
C PRO A 359 -3.47 -32.56 -1.95
N ALA A 360 -4.78 -32.68 -2.13
CA ALA A 360 -5.66 -33.27 -1.12
C ALA A 360 -5.36 -34.77 -0.99
N ALA A 361 -5.29 -35.25 0.25
CA ALA A 361 -5.11 -36.66 0.56
C ALA A 361 -6.47 -37.30 0.91
N PRO A 362 -6.61 -38.65 0.85
CA PRO A 362 -7.82 -39.34 1.29
C PRO A 362 -8.26 -38.96 2.72
N SER A 363 -7.30 -38.66 3.60
CA SER A 363 -7.54 -38.21 4.98
C SER A 363 -8.21 -36.84 5.08
N ASP A 364 -8.16 -36.00 4.04
CA ASP A 364 -8.83 -34.69 4.02
C ASP A 364 -10.34 -34.81 3.78
N SER A 365 -10.85 -35.98 3.34
CA SER A 365 -12.26 -36.15 2.92
C SER A 365 -13.27 -35.69 3.98
N ALA A 366 -13.06 -36.05 5.24
CA ALA A 366 -13.96 -35.68 6.33
C ALA A 366 -13.95 -34.15 6.58
N ARG A 367 -12.78 -33.52 6.54
CA ARG A 367 -12.65 -32.07 6.71
C ARG A 367 -13.29 -31.30 5.55
N VAL A 368 -13.03 -31.75 4.32
CA VAL A 368 -13.62 -31.14 3.13
C VAL A 368 -15.14 -31.32 3.11
N PHE A 369 -15.67 -32.43 3.64
CA PHE A 369 -17.11 -32.61 3.82
C PHE A 369 -17.70 -31.51 4.73
N GLU A 370 -17.11 -31.33 5.91
CA GLU A 370 -17.53 -30.33 6.89
C GLU A 370 -17.46 -28.91 6.31
N TRP A 371 -16.33 -28.55 5.69
CA TRP A 371 -16.16 -27.23 5.10
C TRP A 371 -17.10 -26.99 3.92
N ARG A 372 -17.33 -28.00 3.08
CA ARG A 372 -18.32 -27.86 2.00
C ARG A 372 -19.68 -27.58 2.63
N ASN A 373 -20.15 -28.38 3.58
CA ASN A 373 -21.46 -28.19 4.21
C ASN A 373 -21.57 -27.00 5.18
N ALA A 374 -20.47 -26.30 5.48
CA ALA A 374 -20.49 -25.11 6.32
C ALA A 374 -21.49 -24.06 5.76
N PRO A 375 -22.39 -23.49 6.60
CA PRO A 375 -23.53 -22.68 6.15
C PRO A 375 -23.17 -21.62 5.10
N ARG A 376 -22.11 -20.85 5.35
CA ARG A 376 -21.69 -19.75 4.48
C ARG A 376 -20.99 -20.23 3.20
N VAL A 377 -20.38 -21.42 3.21
CA VAL A 377 -19.81 -22.03 2.00
C VAL A 377 -20.94 -22.58 1.12
N ARG A 378 -21.94 -23.25 1.68
CA ARG A 378 -23.14 -23.68 0.92
C ARG A 378 -23.91 -22.52 0.36
N GLU A 379 -24.20 -21.50 1.15
CA GLU A 379 -24.95 -20.31 0.70
C GLU A 379 -24.35 -19.70 -0.57
N MET A 380 -23.02 -19.68 -0.66
CA MET A 380 -22.28 -19.03 -1.74
C MET A 380 -21.88 -19.97 -2.89
N SER A 381 -22.14 -21.27 -2.76
CA SER A 381 -21.84 -22.26 -3.81
C SER A 381 -22.87 -22.24 -4.93
N LEU A 382 -22.45 -22.64 -6.14
CA LEU A 382 -23.32 -22.78 -7.31
C LEU A 382 -24.51 -23.70 -7.02
N ASP A 383 -24.22 -24.87 -6.43
CA ASP A 383 -25.19 -25.74 -5.79
C ASP A 383 -25.12 -25.54 -4.27
N ASN A 384 -26.20 -25.00 -3.71
CA ASN A 384 -26.34 -24.69 -2.29
C ASN A 384 -27.14 -25.75 -1.51
N THR A 385 -27.45 -26.90 -2.11
CA THR A 385 -28.06 -28.02 -1.40
C THR A 385 -27.09 -28.63 -0.40
N GLU A 386 -27.63 -29.13 0.72
CA GLU A 386 -26.83 -29.86 1.69
C GLU A 386 -26.35 -31.18 1.08
N ILE A 387 -25.07 -31.45 1.24
CA ILE A 387 -24.42 -32.61 0.63
C ILE A 387 -24.54 -33.79 1.60
N ALA A 388 -25.18 -34.87 1.17
CA ALA A 388 -25.22 -36.10 1.95
C ALA A 388 -23.83 -36.77 2.00
N LYS A 389 -23.44 -37.30 3.16
CA LYS A 389 -22.12 -37.93 3.39
C LYS A 389 -21.74 -39.02 2.38
N PRO A 390 -22.65 -39.94 1.96
CA PRO A 390 -22.33 -40.93 0.92
C PRO A 390 -22.04 -40.31 -0.45
N LEU A 391 -22.75 -39.23 -0.81
CA LEU A 391 -22.53 -38.52 -2.07
C LEU A 391 -21.19 -37.79 -2.06
N HIS A 392 -20.86 -37.12 -0.94
CA HIS A 392 -19.55 -36.48 -0.79
C HIS A 392 -18.40 -37.48 -0.89
N LYS A 393 -18.50 -38.64 -0.23
CA LYS A 393 -17.45 -39.66 -0.27
C LYS A 393 -17.16 -40.10 -1.70
N ARG A 394 -18.20 -40.43 -2.47
CA ARG A 394 -18.07 -40.81 -3.89
C ARG A 394 -17.47 -39.69 -4.72
N TRP A 395 -17.95 -38.46 -4.54
CA TRP A 395 -17.42 -37.28 -5.23
C TRP A 395 -15.92 -37.07 -4.93
N PHE A 396 -15.52 -37.17 -3.66
CA PHE A 396 -14.14 -36.93 -3.25
C PHE A 396 -13.20 -37.99 -3.83
N GLU A 397 -13.60 -39.27 -3.80
CA GLU A 397 -12.85 -40.37 -4.42
C GLU A 397 -12.74 -40.19 -5.94
N GLN A 398 -13.80 -39.75 -6.62
CA GLN A 398 -13.79 -39.46 -8.05
C GLN A 398 -12.83 -38.33 -8.40
N VAL A 399 -12.88 -37.21 -7.67
CA VAL A 399 -12.00 -36.06 -7.91
C VAL A 399 -10.53 -36.44 -7.71
N LEU A 400 -10.20 -37.26 -6.70
CA LEU A 400 -8.81 -37.69 -6.48
C LEU A 400 -8.30 -38.68 -7.53
N ALA A 401 -9.19 -39.41 -8.21
CA ALA A 401 -8.84 -40.38 -9.25
C ALA A 401 -8.87 -39.80 -10.67
N ALA A 402 -9.47 -38.62 -10.84
CA ALA A 402 -9.62 -37.95 -12.13
C ALA A 402 -8.28 -37.38 -12.62
N SER A 403 -8.01 -37.52 -13.92
CA SER A 403 -6.82 -36.93 -14.56
C SER A 403 -7.04 -35.47 -14.99
N ASP A 404 -8.30 -35.08 -15.14
CA ASP A 404 -8.76 -33.75 -15.56
C ASP A 404 -9.25 -32.91 -14.38
N GLN A 405 -9.03 -33.36 -13.14
CA GLN A 405 -9.37 -32.59 -11.95
C GLN A 405 -8.23 -32.60 -10.94
N VAL A 406 -8.01 -31.47 -10.31
CA VAL A 406 -7.03 -31.31 -9.25
C VAL A 406 -7.72 -30.74 -8.03
N LEU A 407 -7.57 -31.39 -6.88
CA LEU A 407 -8.02 -30.88 -5.59
C LEU A 407 -6.84 -30.57 -4.69
N LEU A 408 -6.73 -29.31 -4.28
CA LEU A 408 -5.65 -28.81 -3.45
C LEU A 408 -6.20 -28.31 -2.11
N ILE A 409 -5.39 -28.52 -1.07
CA ILE A 409 -5.59 -27.92 0.25
C ILE A 409 -4.60 -26.77 0.38
N GLY A 410 -5.13 -25.57 0.62
CA GLY A 410 -4.32 -24.43 1.03
C GLY A 410 -4.12 -24.47 2.53
N GLU A 411 -2.88 -24.32 2.97
CA GLU A 411 -2.51 -24.35 4.38
C GLU A 411 -1.46 -23.29 4.69
N ASP A 412 -1.52 -22.74 5.89
CA ASP A 412 -0.49 -21.88 6.45
C ASP A 412 0.06 -22.47 7.75
N ASP A 413 0.84 -21.69 8.50
CA ASP A 413 1.44 -22.16 9.77
C ASP A 413 0.39 -22.43 10.86
N GLU A 414 -0.86 -21.98 10.71
CA GLU A 414 -2.00 -22.32 11.59
C GLU A 414 -2.76 -23.58 11.12
N GLY A 415 -2.36 -24.13 9.98
CA GLY A 415 -2.89 -25.36 9.40
C GLY A 415 -3.76 -25.12 8.16
N PRO A 416 -4.56 -26.13 7.77
CA PRO A 416 -5.43 -26.06 6.59
C PRO A 416 -6.39 -24.88 6.65
N ALA A 417 -6.46 -24.12 5.56
CA ALA A 417 -7.14 -22.84 5.47
C ALA A 417 -8.24 -22.77 4.41
N GLY A 418 -8.15 -23.59 3.37
CA GLY A 418 -9.13 -23.60 2.30
C GLY A 418 -8.87 -24.67 1.27
N VAL A 419 -9.75 -24.71 0.27
CA VAL A 419 -9.72 -25.70 -0.81
C VAL A 419 -9.74 -24.96 -2.13
N VAL A 420 -8.94 -25.47 -3.05
CA VAL A 420 -8.98 -25.09 -4.46
C VAL A 420 -9.20 -26.34 -5.27
N ARG A 421 -10.13 -26.28 -6.22
CA ARG A 421 -10.29 -27.30 -7.25
C ARG A 421 -10.07 -26.66 -8.61
N PHE A 422 -9.31 -27.32 -9.47
CA PHE A 422 -9.26 -27.03 -10.90
C PHE A 422 -9.94 -28.16 -11.65
N ASP A 423 -10.82 -27.82 -12.57
CA ASP A 423 -11.30 -28.71 -13.64
C ASP A 423 -10.52 -28.34 -14.90
N LEU A 424 -9.64 -29.22 -15.35
CA LEU A 424 -8.67 -28.99 -16.44
C LEU A 424 -9.28 -29.31 -17.80
N SER A 425 -8.81 -28.62 -18.82
CA SER A 425 -9.07 -28.83 -20.25
C SER A 425 -7.76 -28.61 -21.03
N GLU A 426 -7.75 -28.71 -22.36
CA GLU A 426 -6.51 -28.65 -23.14
C GLU A 426 -5.65 -27.41 -22.87
N ASP A 427 -6.24 -26.22 -22.85
CA ASP A 427 -5.54 -24.94 -22.68
C ASP A 427 -6.15 -24.06 -21.56
N SER A 428 -7.10 -24.60 -20.81
CA SER A 428 -7.89 -23.83 -19.85
C SER A 428 -8.23 -24.64 -18.59
N ALA A 429 -8.41 -23.94 -17.48
CA ALA A 429 -8.84 -24.54 -16.22
C ALA A 429 -9.98 -23.74 -15.58
N THR A 430 -11.02 -24.41 -15.10
CA THR A 430 -12.06 -23.79 -14.29
C THR A 430 -11.71 -23.91 -12.81
N ILE A 431 -11.57 -22.79 -12.10
CA ILE A 431 -11.25 -22.75 -10.68
C ILE A 431 -12.51 -22.68 -9.81
N SER A 432 -12.54 -23.52 -8.78
CA SER A 432 -13.45 -23.45 -7.64
C SER A 432 -12.63 -23.23 -6.38
N ILE A 433 -12.98 -22.22 -5.58
CA ILE A 433 -12.20 -21.80 -4.42
C ILE A 433 -13.09 -21.41 -3.25
N TYR A 434 -12.75 -21.88 -2.05
CA TYR A 434 -13.36 -21.43 -0.81
C TYR A 434 -12.40 -21.60 0.36
N LEU A 435 -12.55 -20.75 1.37
CA LEU A 435 -11.86 -20.91 2.64
C LEU A 435 -12.70 -21.76 3.60
N ALA A 436 -12.02 -22.37 4.56
CA ALA A 436 -12.64 -22.94 5.74
C ALA A 436 -13.41 -21.84 6.51
N GLN A 437 -14.58 -22.17 7.08
CA GLN A 437 -15.46 -21.17 7.70
C GLN A 437 -14.78 -20.44 8.86
N GLU A 438 -13.99 -21.18 9.64
CA GLU A 438 -13.18 -20.71 10.76
C GLU A 438 -12.02 -19.79 10.33
N ARG A 439 -11.70 -19.74 9.03
CA ARG A 439 -10.62 -18.91 8.47
C ARG A 439 -11.12 -17.68 7.69
N PHE A 440 -12.42 -17.44 7.70
CA PHE A 440 -13.01 -16.27 7.04
C PHE A 440 -12.56 -14.95 7.66
N GLY A 441 -12.50 -13.90 6.82
CA GLY A 441 -12.16 -12.54 7.26
C GLY A 441 -10.66 -12.28 7.49
N GLN A 442 -9.81 -13.30 7.39
CA GLN A 442 -8.36 -13.20 7.61
C GLN A 442 -7.57 -12.70 6.38
N GLY A 443 -8.25 -12.40 5.27
CA GLY A 443 -7.60 -11.97 4.02
C GLY A 443 -6.93 -13.09 3.23
N LEU A 444 -7.13 -14.35 3.61
CA LEU A 444 -6.50 -15.52 3.00
C LEU A 444 -7.03 -15.87 1.61
N GLY A 445 -8.16 -15.31 1.17
CA GLY A 445 -8.76 -15.65 -0.13
C GLY A 445 -7.85 -15.27 -1.29
N SER A 446 -7.30 -14.06 -1.27
CA SER A 446 -6.34 -13.59 -2.29
C SER A 446 -5.01 -14.34 -2.23
N SER A 447 -4.62 -14.76 -1.02
CA SER A 447 -3.44 -15.60 -0.81
C SER A 447 -3.61 -16.97 -1.45
N LEU A 448 -4.75 -17.60 -1.19
CA LEU A 448 -5.11 -18.91 -1.71
C LEU A 448 -5.24 -18.90 -3.24
N LEU A 449 -5.89 -17.88 -3.81
CA LEU A 449 -6.01 -17.72 -5.26
C LEU A 449 -4.63 -17.58 -5.92
N ARG A 450 -3.76 -16.70 -5.39
CA ARG A 450 -2.41 -16.52 -5.95
C ARG A 450 -1.56 -17.78 -5.84
N ALA A 451 -1.61 -18.45 -4.70
CA ALA A 451 -0.92 -19.72 -4.53
C ALA A 451 -1.41 -20.73 -5.58
N ALA A 452 -2.72 -20.74 -5.86
CA ALA A 452 -3.33 -21.67 -6.82
C ALA A 452 -2.90 -21.39 -8.25
N GLU A 453 -2.88 -20.12 -8.66
CA GLU A 453 -2.43 -19.72 -9.99
C GLU A 453 -0.95 -20.04 -10.20
N HIS A 454 -0.11 -19.79 -9.19
CA HIS A 454 1.29 -20.13 -9.25
C HIS A 454 1.52 -21.65 -9.33
N TRP A 455 0.78 -22.42 -8.53
CA TRP A 455 0.79 -23.88 -8.59
C TRP A 455 0.37 -24.36 -9.99
N LEU A 456 -0.72 -23.82 -10.54
CA LEU A 456 -1.22 -24.19 -11.86
C LEU A 456 -0.21 -23.87 -12.97
N ALA A 457 0.35 -22.66 -12.98
CA ALA A 457 1.36 -22.27 -13.96
C ALA A 457 2.64 -23.12 -13.91
N THR A 458 2.97 -23.66 -12.73
CA THR A 458 4.17 -24.49 -12.54
C THR A 458 3.92 -25.95 -12.87
N SER A 459 2.77 -26.49 -12.46
CA SER A 459 2.42 -27.91 -12.62
C SER A 459 1.73 -28.22 -13.96
N HIS A 460 1.10 -27.23 -14.57
CA HIS A 460 0.32 -27.32 -15.81
C HIS A 460 0.63 -26.13 -16.73
N PRO A 461 1.87 -26.01 -17.25
CA PRO A 461 2.28 -24.89 -18.09
C PRO A 461 1.53 -24.79 -19.43
N GLU A 462 0.83 -25.85 -19.84
CA GLU A 462 -0.07 -25.88 -21.00
C GLU A 462 -1.34 -25.03 -20.81
N ILE A 463 -1.73 -24.76 -19.56
CA ILE A 463 -2.94 -23.98 -19.26
C ILE A 463 -2.66 -22.50 -19.46
N LEU A 464 -3.38 -21.90 -20.40
CA LEU A 464 -3.29 -20.48 -20.77
C LEU A 464 -4.39 -19.64 -20.14
N TRP A 465 -5.55 -20.24 -19.86
CA TRP A 465 -6.73 -19.53 -19.37
C TRP A 465 -7.26 -20.11 -18.06
N VAL A 466 -7.60 -19.23 -17.12
CA VAL A 466 -8.28 -19.62 -15.88
C VAL A 466 -9.65 -18.97 -15.83
N HIS A 467 -10.69 -19.79 -15.65
CA HIS A 467 -12.08 -19.35 -15.61
C HIS A 467 -12.67 -19.56 -14.21
N ALA A 468 -13.50 -18.62 -13.75
CA ALA A 468 -14.20 -18.75 -12.48
C ALA A 468 -15.69 -18.48 -12.66
N GLN A 469 -16.53 -19.31 -12.04
CA GLN A 469 -17.98 -19.11 -12.00
C GLN A 469 -18.40 -18.68 -10.61
N VAL A 470 -19.00 -17.50 -10.51
CA VAL A 470 -19.36 -16.88 -9.22
C VAL A 470 -20.83 -16.47 -9.23
N ARG A 471 -21.57 -16.82 -8.18
CA ARG A 471 -22.94 -16.34 -8.00
C ARG A 471 -22.95 -14.83 -7.80
N ALA A 472 -23.91 -14.15 -8.41
CA ALA A 472 -24.05 -12.69 -8.34
C ALA A 472 -24.12 -12.15 -6.90
N VAL A 473 -24.67 -12.93 -5.96
CA VAL A 473 -24.76 -12.56 -4.54
C VAL A 473 -23.43 -12.73 -3.77
N ASN A 474 -22.48 -13.50 -4.31
CA ASN A 474 -21.19 -13.75 -3.68
C ASN A 474 -20.20 -12.60 -4.00
N THR A 475 -20.47 -11.44 -3.40
CA THR A 475 -19.65 -10.22 -3.56
C THR A 475 -18.20 -10.41 -3.13
N ALA A 476 -17.92 -11.34 -2.22
CA ALA A 476 -16.56 -11.63 -1.77
C ALA A 476 -15.74 -12.32 -2.86
N SER A 477 -16.27 -13.38 -3.49
CA SER A 477 -15.60 -14.04 -4.61
C SER A 477 -15.54 -13.17 -5.87
N LEU A 478 -16.57 -12.36 -6.15
CA LEU A 478 -16.53 -11.42 -7.27
C LEU A 478 -15.34 -10.46 -7.12
N ARG A 479 -15.19 -9.82 -5.96
CA ARG A 479 -14.05 -8.95 -5.67
C ARG A 479 -12.72 -9.69 -5.67
N LEU A 480 -12.69 -10.93 -5.21
CA LEU A 480 -11.49 -11.75 -5.20
C LEU A 480 -10.94 -11.95 -6.62
N PHE A 481 -11.79 -12.38 -7.55
CA PHE A 481 -11.39 -12.59 -8.94
C PHE A 481 -11.11 -11.28 -9.68
N GLU A 482 -11.91 -10.23 -9.49
CA GLU A 482 -11.61 -8.90 -10.03
C GLU A 482 -10.23 -8.39 -9.59
N GLN A 483 -9.90 -8.53 -8.30
CA GLN A 483 -8.58 -8.16 -7.77
C GLN A 483 -7.46 -9.08 -8.25
N GLY A 484 -7.78 -10.31 -8.62
CA GLY A 484 -6.87 -11.25 -9.28
C GLY A 484 -6.63 -10.93 -10.77
N GLY A 485 -7.30 -9.92 -11.32
CA GLY A 485 -7.16 -9.53 -12.73
C GLY A 485 -8.09 -10.26 -13.69
N TYR A 486 -9.05 -11.05 -13.18
CA TYR A 486 -10.06 -11.71 -14.00
C TYR A 486 -11.01 -10.67 -14.56
N ARG A 487 -11.41 -10.87 -15.82
CA ARG A 487 -12.37 -10.01 -16.50
C ARG A 487 -13.72 -10.72 -16.54
N LEU A 488 -14.77 -9.96 -16.27
CA LEU A 488 -16.13 -10.45 -16.49
C LEU A 488 -16.34 -10.63 -18.00
N ASP A 489 -16.65 -11.85 -18.40
CA ASP A 489 -16.87 -12.21 -19.80
C ASP A 489 -18.36 -12.15 -20.18
N PHE A 490 -19.21 -12.92 -19.47
CA PHE A 490 -20.65 -12.96 -19.73
C PHE A 490 -21.50 -13.05 -18.46
N TYR A 491 -22.80 -12.75 -18.61
CA TYR A 491 -23.83 -12.95 -17.60
C TYR A 491 -24.65 -14.22 -17.89
N HIS A 492 -24.97 -15.00 -16.86
CA HIS A 492 -25.84 -16.16 -16.97
C HIS A 492 -27.23 -15.83 -16.39
N PHE A 493 -28.28 -16.03 -17.19
CA PHE A 493 -29.69 -15.83 -16.80
C PHE A 493 -30.44 -17.17 -16.79
N SER A 494 -31.27 -17.40 -15.77
CA SER A 494 -32.11 -18.60 -15.68
C SER A 494 -33.51 -18.25 -15.19
N ARG A 495 -34.53 -18.97 -15.68
CA ARG A 495 -35.93 -18.83 -15.26
C ARG A 495 -36.50 -20.21 -14.99
N LYS A 496 -37.02 -20.43 -13.79
CA LYS A 496 -37.77 -21.65 -13.45
C LYS A 496 -39.15 -21.59 -14.11
N ILE A 497 -39.48 -22.55 -14.96
CA ILE A 497 -40.75 -22.58 -15.71
C ILE A 497 -41.83 -23.33 -14.93
N GLN A 498 -41.46 -24.34 -14.15
CA GLN A 498 -42.34 -25.11 -13.26
C GLN A 498 -41.61 -25.52 -11.97
N ALA A 499 -42.37 -25.67 -10.88
CA ALA A 499 -41.88 -25.85 -9.51
C ALA A 499 -41.18 -27.19 -9.28
#